data_AF-A0A504YSG8-F1
#
_entry.id   AF-A0A504YSG8-F1
#
_cell.length_a   1.000
_cell.length_b   1.000
_cell.length_c   1.000
_cell.angle_alpha   90.00
_cell.angle_beta   90.00
_cell.angle_gamma   90.00
#
_symmetry.space_group_name_H-M   'P 1'
#
loop_
_entity.id
_entity.type
_entity.pdbx_description
1 polymer ?
#
loop_
_entity_poly.entity_id
_entity_poly.type
_entity_poly.pdbx_seq_one_letter_code
_entity_poly.pdbx_strand_id
1 'polypeptide(L)'
;CSPTPLCLFHSQTEYIFGLVALLAEAFLFFFHLHGRTPVDIYVHMLLAGMILVSIGAGVCEVLQSHQPTWLLMRNLGILVQGTWFWQVGAVLYPAARWMPTWNELAKESMPRAANLFCYHILIDFMAMVLIACGMSFLYGRPLRRGLAGDHIVMPPAERREQHIPDTQMIDPQDEEEEHEMWRNPTTVEVDRAH
;
A
#
# COMPACT_ATOMS: atom_id res chain seq x y z
N CYS A 1 11.10 -3.28 -11.48
CA CYS A 1 11.95 -4.30 -10.82
C CYS A 1 11.09 -5.50 -10.46
N SER A 2 11.42 -6.69 -10.96
CA SER A 2 10.75 -7.93 -10.53
C SER A 2 11.15 -8.23 -9.08
N PRO A 3 10.23 -8.58 -8.18
CA PRO A 3 10.58 -8.94 -6.81
C PRO A 3 11.52 -10.16 -6.84
N THR A 4 12.62 -10.10 -6.10
CA THR A 4 13.52 -11.24 -5.96
C THR A 4 12.78 -12.41 -5.30
N PRO A 5 13.09 -13.67 -5.66
CA PRO A 5 12.41 -14.85 -5.12
C PRO A 5 12.48 -14.93 -3.59
N LEU A 6 13.52 -14.35 -2.99
CA LEU A 6 13.72 -14.27 -1.55
C LEU A 6 12.73 -13.28 -0.88
N CYS A 7 12.38 -12.19 -1.57
CA CYS A 7 11.40 -11.20 -1.10
C CYS A 7 9.97 -11.75 -1.15
N LEU A 8 9.66 -12.51 -2.21
CA LEU A 8 8.40 -13.26 -2.30
C LEU A 8 8.27 -14.28 -1.18
N PHE A 9 9.30 -15.10 -0.94
CA PHE A 9 9.30 -16.10 0.13
C PHE A 9 9.06 -15.46 1.51
N HIS A 10 9.75 -14.36 1.82
CA HIS A 10 9.57 -13.64 3.08
C HIS A 10 8.12 -13.17 3.27
N SER A 11 7.54 -12.52 2.27
CA SER A 11 6.15 -12.04 2.34
C SER A 11 5.14 -13.18 2.51
N GLN A 12 5.32 -14.32 1.84
CA GLN A 12 4.43 -15.49 2.03
C GLN A 12 4.50 -16.06 3.45
N THR A 13 5.69 -16.09 4.06
CA THR A 13 5.83 -16.59 5.43
C THR A 13 5.10 -15.72 6.46
N GLU A 14 5.09 -14.40 6.27
CA GLU A 14 4.41 -13.47 7.18
C GLU A 14 2.90 -13.72 7.26
N TYR A 15 2.24 -13.93 6.10
CA TYR A 15 0.80 -14.22 6.07
C TYR A 15 0.48 -15.57 6.73
N ILE A 16 1.31 -16.59 6.52
CA ILE A 16 1.11 -17.91 7.12
C ILE A 16 1.26 -17.84 8.64
N PHE A 17 2.35 -17.25 9.14
CA PHE A 17 2.56 -17.10 10.57
C PHE A 17 1.49 -16.21 11.23
N GLY A 18 1.10 -15.12 10.57
CA GLY A 18 0.01 -14.26 11.03
C GLY A 18 -1.33 -14.99 11.11
N LEU A 19 -1.67 -15.79 10.11
CA LEU A 19 -2.88 -16.63 10.12
C LEU A 19 -2.86 -17.65 11.25
N VAL A 20 -1.74 -18.37 11.43
CA VAL A 20 -1.59 -19.35 12.51
C VAL A 20 -1.73 -18.68 13.88
N ALA A 21 -1.13 -17.50 14.08
CA ALA A 21 -1.25 -16.75 15.32
C ALA A 21 -2.71 -16.35 15.62
N LEU A 22 -3.41 -15.79 14.64
CA LEU A 22 -4.81 -15.39 14.79
C LEU A 22 -5.74 -16.59 15.03
N LEU A 23 -5.48 -17.72 14.39
CA LEU A 23 -6.24 -18.96 14.63
C LEU A 23 -5.99 -19.54 16.02
N ALA A 24 -4.73 -19.54 16.48
CA ALA A 24 -4.40 -19.96 17.84
C ALA A 24 -5.10 -19.06 18.88
N GLU A 25 -5.13 -17.76 18.63
CA GLU A 25 -5.82 -16.82 19.52
C GLU A 25 -7.35 -17.00 19.51
N ALA A 26 -7.96 -17.18 18.33
CA ALA A 26 -9.38 -17.51 18.22
C ALA A 26 -9.72 -18.79 18.99
N PHE A 27 -8.87 -19.81 18.89
CA PHE A 27 -9.00 -21.06 19.62
C PHE A 27 -8.95 -20.84 21.13
N LEU A 28 -8.01 -20.04 21.63
CA LEU A 28 -7.91 -19.71 23.05
C LEU A 28 -9.18 -19.02 23.57
N PHE A 29 -9.71 -18.03 22.84
CA PHE A 29 -10.94 -17.34 23.24
C PHE A 29 -12.15 -18.26 23.26
N PHE A 30 -12.27 -19.16 22.28
CA PHE A 30 -13.39 -20.11 22.23
C PHE A 30 -13.48 -20.94 23.52
N PHE A 31 -12.35 -21.42 24.04
CA PHE A 31 -12.35 -22.20 25.27
C PHE A 31 -12.37 -21.34 26.55
N HIS A 32 -11.87 -20.10 26.51
CA HIS A 32 -11.82 -19.20 27.66
C HIS A 32 -13.19 -18.78 28.20
N LEU A 33 -14.21 -18.73 27.33
CA LEU A 33 -15.53 -18.18 27.64
C LEU A 33 -16.40 -19.07 28.57
N HIS A 34 -16.01 -20.32 28.80
CA HIS A 34 -16.81 -21.26 29.58
C HIS A 34 -16.93 -20.81 31.05
N GLY A 35 -18.18 -20.66 31.52
CA GLY A 35 -18.48 -20.34 32.92
C GLY A 35 -18.25 -18.88 33.33
N ARG A 36 -18.04 -17.97 32.36
CA ARG A 36 -17.88 -16.53 32.61
C ARG A 36 -19.22 -15.79 32.69
N THR A 37 -19.19 -14.59 33.24
CA THR A 37 -20.38 -13.74 33.39
C THR A 37 -20.81 -13.16 32.05
N PRO A 38 -22.08 -12.71 31.89
CA PRO A 38 -22.56 -12.26 30.58
C PRO A 38 -21.79 -11.07 30.00
N VAL A 39 -21.31 -10.15 30.85
CA VAL A 39 -20.50 -9.00 30.42
C VAL A 39 -19.10 -9.44 30.02
N ASP A 40 -18.48 -10.33 30.81
CA ASP A 40 -17.18 -10.93 30.51
C ASP A 40 -17.20 -11.65 29.16
N ILE A 41 -18.23 -12.47 28.92
CA ILE A 41 -18.45 -13.12 27.63
C ILE A 41 -18.59 -12.08 26.52
N TYR A 42 -19.41 -11.05 26.72
CA TYR A 42 -19.68 -10.05 25.70
C TYR A 42 -18.42 -9.30 25.24
N VAL A 43 -17.61 -8.81 26.18
CA VAL A 43 -16.41 -8.03 25.84
C VAL A 43 -15.33 -8.87 25.15
N HIS A 44 -15.22 -10.16 25.48
CA HIS A 44 -14.35 -11.11 24.80
C HIS A 44 -14.89 -11.53 23.43
N MET A 45 -16.21 -11.61 23.26
CA MET A 45 -16.81 -11.87 21.95
C MET A 45 -16.59 -10.72 20.97
N LEU A 46 -16.56 -9.47 21.44
CA LEU A 46 -16.15 -8.32 20.62
C LEU A 46 -14.71 -8.47 20.11
N LEU A 47 -13.80 -8.92 21.00
CA LEU A 47 -12.42 -9.21 20.64
C LEU A 47 -12.30 -10.34 19.62
N ALA A 48 -13.02 -11.44 19.84
CA ALA A 48 -13.11 -12.55 18.89
C ALA A 48 -13.66 -12.12 17.53
N GLY A 49 -14.62 -11.19 17.50
CA GLY A 49 -15.10 -10.55 16.28
C GLY A 49 -13.99 -9.84 15.51
N MET A 50 -13.11 -9.09 16.19
CA MET A 50 -11.97 -8.43 15.56
C MET A 50 -10.91 -9.39 15.05
N ILE A 51 -10.73 -10.54 15.70
CA ILE A 51 -9.87 -11.61 15.19
C ILE A 51 -10.41 -12.09 13.84
N LEU A 52 -11.71 -12.37 13.74
CA LEU A 52 -12.33 -12.81 12.49
C LEU A 52 -12.22 -11.74 11.40
N VAL A 53 -12.41 -10.46 11.74
CA VAL A 53 -12.22 -9.34 10.79
C VAL A 53 -10.76 -9.28 10.32
N SER A 54 -9.79 -9.47 11.22
CA SER A 54 -8.36 -9.44 10.89
C SER A 54 -7.94 -10.61 9.99
N ILE A 55 -8.46 -11.82 10.26
CA ILE A 55 -8.27 -12.99 9.39
C ILE A 55 -8.87 -12.72 8.00
N GLY A 56 -10.12 -12.25 7.96
CA GLY A 56 -10.81 -11.91 6.71
C GLY A 56 -10.07 -10.84 5.91
N ALA A 57 -9.62 -9.77 6.56
CA ALA A 57 -8.84 -8.72 5.94
C ALA A 57 -7.50 -9.24 5.39
N GLY A 58 -6.80 -10.12 6.12
CA GLY A 58 -5.58 -10.76 5.63
C GLY A 58 -5.82 -11.67 4.42
N VAL A 59 -6.91 -12.44 4.39
CA VAL A 59 -7.28 -13.24 3.22
C VAL A 59 -7.60 -12.33 2.03
N CYS A 60 -8.39 -11.28 2.24
CA CYS A 60 -8.71 -10.31 1.19
C CYS A 60 -7.47 -9.53 0.70
N GLU A 61 -6.50 -9.25 1.56
CA GLU A 61 -5.22 -8.63 1.20
C GLU A 61 -4.42 -9.53 0.24
N VAL A 62 -4.42 -10.85 0.47
CA VAL A 62 -3.79 -11.82 -0.44
C VAL A 62 -4.54 -11.90 -1.78
N LEU A 63 -5.87 -11.91 -1.75
CA LEU A 63 -6.71 -12.00 -2.96
C LEU A 63 -6.72 -10.71 -3.78
N GLN A 64 -6.59 -9.55 -3.13
CA GLN A 64 -6.70 -8.21 -3.72
C GLN A 64 -5.53 -7.33 -3.32
N SER A 65 -4.30 -7.82 -3.54
CA SER A 65 -3.05 -7.18 -3.13
C SER A 65 -2.81 -5.77 -3.69
N HIS A 66 -3.55 -5.36 -4.72
CA HIS A 66 -3.48 -4.01 -5.27
C HIS A 66 -4.21 -2.96 -4.40
N GLN A 67 -5.14 -3.38 -3.52
CA GLN A 67 -5.94 -2.46 -2.71
C GLN A 67 -5.32 -2.27 -1.32
N PRO A 68 -4.84 -1.07 -0.96
CA PRO A 68 -4.25 -0.81 0.35
C PRO A 68 -5.27 -0.85 1.50
N THR A 69 -6.57 -0.84 1.18
CA THR A 69 -7.66 -0.88 2.15
C THR A 69 -7.61 -2.12 3.04
N TRP A 70 -7.31 -3.29 2.47
CA TRP A 70 -7.26 -4.54 3.23
C TRP A 70 -6.07 -4.61 4.18
N LEU A 71 -4.92 -4.10 3.75
CA LEU A 71 -3.75 -3.91 4.60
C LEU A 71 -4.09 -2.99 5.78
N LEU A 72 -4.74 -1.85 5.53
CA LEU A 72 -5.15 -0.92 6.60
C LEU A 72 -6.15 -1.57 7.55
N MET A 73 -7.14 -2.30 7.03
CA MET A 73 -8.15 -2.98 7.84
C MET A 73 -7.51 -4.05 8.74
N ARG A 74 -6.57 -4.85 8.22
CA ARG A 74 -5.83 -5.84 9.00
C ARG A 74 -5.04 -5.17 10.12
N ASN A 75 -4.26 -4.14 9.80
CA ASN A 75 -3.46 -3.43 10.81
C ASN A 75 -4.35 -2.76 11.88
N LEU A 76 -5.50 -2.21 11.48
CA LEU A 76 -6.46 -1.64 12.42
C LEU A 76 -7.05 -2.72 13.32
N GLY A 77 -7.39 -3.87 12.75
CA GLY A 77 -7.88 -5.02 13.50
C GLY A 77 -6.89 -5.51 14.57
N ILE A 78 -5.61 -5.67 14.21
CA ILE A 78 -4.55 -6.06 15.16
C ILE A 78 -4.34 -4.99 16.24
N LEU A 79 -4.37 -3.70 15.87
CA LEU A 79 -4.22 -2.61 16.84
C LEU A 79 -5.38 -2.64 17.85
N VAL A 80 -6.62 -2.64 17.35
CA VAL A 80 -7.84 -2.69 18.16
C VAL A 80 -7.85 -3.92 19.06
N GLN A 81 -7.42 -5.07 18.54
CA GLN A 81 -7.36 -6.31 19.30
C GLN A 81 -6.44 -6.18 20.53
N GLY A 82 -5.22 -5.71 20.33
CA GLY A 82 -4.25 -5.55 21.42
C GLY A 82 -4.67 -4.50 22.45
N THR A 83 -5.12 -3.32 21.98
CA THR A 83 -5.56 -2.22 22.86
C THR A 83 -6.86 -2.56 23.58
N TRP A 84 -7.77 -3.29 22.93
CA TRP A 84 -9.02 -3.75 23.54
C TRP A 84 -8.75 -4.80 24.61
N PHE A 85 -7.78 -5.69 24.44
CA PHE A 85 -7.41 -6.66 25.48
C PHE A 85 -7.03 -5.95 26.79
N TRP A 86 -6.30 -4.82 26.69
CA TRP A 86 -6.02 -3.96 27.84
C TRP A 86 -7.28 -3.30 28.41
N GLN A 87 -8.17 -2.79 27.53
CA GLN A 87 -9.43 -2.17 27.94
C GLN A 87 -10.37 -3.16 28.65
N VAL A 88 -10.41 -4.43 28.22
CA VAL A 88 -11.15 -5.52 28.88
C VAL A 88 -10.61 -5.74 30.30
N GLY A 89 -9.28 -5.75 30.47
CA GLY A 89 -8.65 -5.81 31.79
C GLY A 89 -9.13 -4.68 32.70
N ALA A 90 -9.19 -3.44 32.18
CA ALA A 90 -9.70 -2.29 32.93
C ALA A 90 -11.21 -2.40 33.28
N VAL A 91 -12.02 -2.94 32.37
CA VAL A 91 -13.47 -3.13 32.58
C VAL A 91 -13.75 -4.18 33.66
N LEU A 92 -13.05 -5.32 33.62
CA LEU A 92 -13.28 -6.44 34.54
C LEU A 92 -12.54 -6.28 35.87
N TYR A 93 -11.37 -5.66 35.85
CA TYR A 93 -10.48 -5.52 37.00
C TYR A 93 -10.03 -4.06 37.15
N PRO A 94 -10.91 -3.17 37.65
CA PRO A 94 -10.57 -1.77 37.82
C PRO A 94 -9.42 -1.60 38.81
N ALA A 95 -8.22 -1.32 38.30
CA ALA A 95 -7.00 -1.22 39.10
C ALA A 95 -6.94 0.07 39.94
N ALA A 96 -7.73 1.09 39.58
CA ALA A 96 -7.70 2.40 40.21
C ALA A 96 -9.09 2.83 40.69
N ARG A 97 -9.13 3.57 41.81
CA ARG A 97 -10.36 4.01 42.46
C ARG A 97 -11.23 4.96 41.62
N TRP A 98 -10.63 5.64 40.64
CA TRP A 98 -11.34 6.54 39.71
C TRP A 98 -12.00 5.79 38.55
N MET A 99 -11.70 4.51 38.36
CA MET A 99 -12.21 3.73 37.25
C MET A 99 -13.67 3.30 37.51
N PRO A 100 -14.57 3.38 36.52
CA PRO A 100 -15.96 2.96 36.69
C PRO A 100 -16.05 1.46 37.02
N THR A 101 -16.80 1.12 38.07
CA THR A 101 -17.12 -0.27 38.39
C THR A 101 -18.29 -0.75 37.53
N TRP A 102 -18.16 -1.94 36.96
CA TRP A 102 -19.18 -2.54 36.11
C TRP A 102 -20.10 -3.45 36.93
N ASN A 103 -21.41 -3.30 36.75
CA ASN A 103 -22.38 -4.23 37.29
C ASN A 103 -22.75 -5.24 36.20
N GLU A 104 -22.23 -6.46 36.31
CA GLU A 104 -22.38 -7.50 35.28
C GLU A 104 -23.82 -7.96 35.06
N LEU A 105 -24.69 -7.76 36.06
CA LEU A 105 -26.10 -8.14 36.01
C LEU A 105 -27.02 -7.00 35.53
N ALA A 106 -26.48 -5.78 35.40
CA ALA A 106 -27.26 -4.66 34.91
C ALA A 106 -27.49 -4.79 33.40
N LYS A 107 -28.75 -4.65 32.98
CA LYS A 107 -29.14 -4.68 31.56
C LYS A 107 -28.38 -3.66 30.69
N GLU A 108 -27.99 -2.55 31.31
CA GLU A 108 -27.28 -1.45 30.65
C GLU A 108 -25.80 -1.75 30.36
N SER A 109 -25.22 -2.82 30.92
CA SER A 109 -23.78 -3.07 30.81
C SER A 109 -23.35 -3.51 29.40
N MET A 110 -24.12 -4.38 28.73
CA MET A 110 -23.82 -4.79 27.36
C MET A 110 -23.83 -3.61 26.35
N PRO A 111 -24.89 -2.77 26.27
CA PRO A 111 -24.88 -1.63 25.34
C PRO A 111 -23.82 -0.58 25.68
N ARG A 112 -23.48 -0.40 26.97
CA ARG A 112 -22.35 0.46 27.38
C ARG A 112 -21.01 -0.09 26.88
N ALA A 113 -20.79 -1.40 26.98
CA ALA A 113 -19.59 -2.04 26.45
C ALA A 113 -19.50 -1.93 24.92
N ALA A 114 -20.62 -2.10 24.22
CA ALA A 114 -20.69 -1.93 22.76
C ALA A 114 -20.32 -0.50 22.35
N ASN A 115 -20.89 0.50 23.02
CA ASN A 115 -20.61 1.90 22.75
C ASN A 115 -19.14 2.25 23.04
N LEU A 116 -18.60 1.76 24.16
CA LEU A 116 -17.18 1.89 24.50
C LEU A 116 -16.29 1.31 23.41
N PHE A 117 -16.63 0.12 22.91
CA PHE A 117 -15.91 -0.53 21.82
C PHE A 117 -15.94 0.27 20.51
N CYS A 118 -17.09 0.85 20.14
CA CYS A 118 -17.18 1.71 18.96
C CYS A 118 -16.27 2.95 19.07
N TYR A 119 -16.26 3.63 20.23
CA TYR A 119 -15.35 4.74 20.45
C TYR A 119 -13.89 4.30 20.44
N HIS A 120 -13.59 3.11 20.98
CA HIS A 120 -12.26 2.54 20.98
C HIS A 120 -11.72 2.33 19.56
N ILE A 121 -12.52 1.73 18.67
CA ILE A 121 -12.17 1.59 17.24
C ILE A 121 -11.90 2.96 16.60
N LEU A 122 -12.76 3.95 16.88
CA LEU A 122 -12.59 5.30 16.33
C LEU A 122 -11.27 5.93 16.79
N ILE A 123 -10.92 5.81 18.07
CA ILE A 123 -9.69 6.33 18.65
C ILE A 123 -8.48 5.65 18.00
N ASP A 124 -8.49 4.32 17.87
CA ASP A 124 -7.39 3.57 17.26
C ASP A 124 -7.22 3.91 15.77
N PHE A 125 -8.33 4.09 15.04
CA PHE A 125 -8.28 4.56 13.66
C PHE A 125 -7.67 5.97 13.56
N MET A 126 -8.09 6.90 14.42
CA MET A 126 -7.52 8.24 14.46
C MET A 126 -6.03 8.22 14.82
N ALA A 127 -5.62 7.39 15.78
CA ALA A 127 -4.22 7.21 16.15
C ALA A 127 -3.39 6.70 14.97
N MET A 128 -3.91 5.71 14.23
CA MET A 128 -3.27 5.20 13.02
C MET A 128 -3.07 6.29 11.96
N VAL A 129 -4.10 7.09 11.69
CA VAL A 129 -4.02 8.22 10.74
C VAL A 129 -3.01 9.26 11.22
N LEU A 130 -3.00 9.61 12.51
CA LEU A 130 -2.06 10.57 13.08
C LEU A 130 -0.61 10.10 12.95
N ILE A 131 -0.34 8.82 13.22
CA ILE A 131 0.99 8.22 13.05
C ILE A 131 1.39 8.28 11.57
N ALA A 132 0.52 7.86 10.65
CA ALA A 132 0.81 7.88 9.22
C ALA A 132 1.10 9.31 8.70
N CYS A 133 0.31 10.30 9.14
CA CYS A 133 0.52 11.71 8.84
C CYS A 133 1.85 12.23 9.43
N GLY A 134 2.14 11.89 10.67
CA GLY A 134 3.40 12.24 11.35
C GLY A 134 4.61 11.68 10.61
N MET A 135 4.58 10.41 10.23
CA MET A 135 5.64 9.77 9.45
C MET A 135 5.80 10.45 8.08
N SER A 136 4.71 10.67 7.36
CA SER A 136 4.75 11.36 6.05
C SER A 136 5.33 12.77 6.16
N PHE A 137 5.05 13.48 7.24
CA PHE A 137 5.60 14.81 7.48
C PHE A 137 7.08 14.77 7.85
N LEU A 138 7.51 13.88 8.75
CA LEU A 138 8.89 13.77 9.21
C LEU A 138 9.82 13.26 8.10
N TYR A 139 9.41 12.22 7.36
CA TYR A 139 10.20 11.59 6.30
C TYR A 139 9.98 12.21 4.91
N GLY A 140 8.84 12.85 4.66
CA GLY A 140 8.60 13.60 3.42
C GLY A 140 9.32 14.96 3.36
N ARG A 141 9.61 15.56 4.51
CA ARG A 141 10.40 16.82 4.61
C ARG A 141 11.83 16.73 4.05
N PRO A 142 12.64 15.69 4.35
CA PRO A 142 13.98 15.54 3.76
C PRO A 142 13.92 15.14 2.28
N LEU A 143 12.98 14.29 1.85
CA LEU A 143 12.86 13.89 0.44
C LEU A 143 12.47 15.07 -0.47
N ARG A 144 11.52 15.93 -0.04
CA ARG A 144 11.21 17.19 -0.75
C ARG A 144 12.39 18.15 -0.79
N ARG A 145 13.26 18.18 0.23
CA ARG A 145 14.46 19.03 0.25
C ARG A 145 15.57 18.50 -0.66
N GLY A 146 15.75 17.18 -0.76
CA GLY A 146 16.70 16.56 -1.70
C GLY A 146 16.31 16.81 -3.16
N LEU A 147 15.05 16.54 -3.52
CA LEU A 147 14.53 16.81 -4.88
C LEU A 147 14.51 18.31 -5.25
N ALA A 148 14.34 19.21 -4.27
CA ALA A 148 14.45 20.65 -4.52
C ALA A 148 15.92 21.13 -4.62
N GLY A 149 16.87 20.40 -4.01
CA GLY A 149 18.31 20.69 -4.08
C GLY A 149 18.93 20.32 -5.43
N ASP A 150 18.44 19.26 -6.08
CA ASP A 150 18.93 18.81 -7.38
C ASP A 150 18.41 19.66 -8.57
N HIS A 151 17.47 20.57 -8.34
CA HIS A 151 16.81 21.33 -9.41
C HIS A 151 17.38 22.74 -9.68
N ILE A 152 18.51 23.12 -9.08
CA ILE A 152 19.20 24.41 -9.35
C ILE A 152 20.71 24.22 -9.57
N VAL A 153 21.10 23.51 -10.63
CA VAL A 153 22.28 23.85 -11.46
C VAL A 153 22.01 23.32 -12.87
N MET A 154 21.24 24.06 -13.66
CA MET A 154 21.34 23.93 -15.12
C MET A 154 22.49 24.86 -15.53
N PRO A 155 23.66 24.34 -15.99
CA PRO A 155 24.70 25.20 -16.51
C PRO A 155 24.14 26.00 -17.69
N PRO A 156 24.55 27.27 -17.87
CA PRO A 156 24.08 28.07 -18.99
C PRO A 156 24.41 27.29 -20.26
N ALA A 157 23.39 27.05 -21.08
CA ALA A 157 23.54 26.43 -22.38
C ALA A 157 24.55 27.25 -23.17
N GLU A 158 25.79 26.77 -23.20
CA GLU A 158 26.86 27.36 -23.97
C GLU A 158 26.42 27.23 -25.43
N ARG A 159 25.99 28.36 -26.00
CA ARG A 159 25.67 28.51 -27.40
C ARG A 159 26.95 28.27 -28.19
N ARG A 160 27.28 27.01 -28.42
CA ARG A 160 28.29 26.60 -29.38
C ARG A 160 27.71 26.93 -30.76
N GLU A 161 28.13 28.07 -31.32
CA GLU A 161 28.00 28.34 -32.75
C GLU A 161 28.59 27.13 -33.50
N GLN A 162 27.72 26.36 -34.15
CA GLN A 162 28.15 25.40 -35.15
C GLN A 162 28.52 26.21 -36.39
N HIS A 163 29.81 26.50 -36.53
CA HIS A 163 30.40 26.95 -37.78
C HIS A 163 30.16 25.85 -38.82
N ILE A 164 29.23 26.12 -39.74
CA ILE A 164 28.96 25.30 -40.92
C ILE A 164 30.15 25.47 -41.87
N PRO A 165 30.86 24.41 -42.27
CA PRO A 165 31.86 24.53 -43.31
C PRO A 165 31.15 24.78 -44.65
N ASP A 166 31.50 25.87 -45.33
CA ASP A 166 31.16 26.10 -46.74
C ASP A 166 31.82 25.01 -47.59
N THR A 167 31.17 23.88 -47.76
CA THR A 167 31.44 22.97 -48.87
C THR A 167 30.20 22.14 -49.12
N GLN A 168 29.67 22.30 -50.34
CA GLN A 168 28.84 21.42 -51.16
C GLN A 168 27.82 22.32 -51.90
N MET A 169 28.32 23.20 -52.78
CA MET A 169 27.52 23.66 -53.91
C MET A 169 27.27 22.42 -54.78
N ILE A 170 26.02 21.97 -54.78
CA ILE A 170 25.52 20.99 -55.74
C ILE A 170 25.61 21.66 -57.11
N ASP A 171 26.34 21.05 -58.03
CA ASP A 171 26.46 21.49 -59.42
C ASP A 171 25.10 21.25 -60.11
N PRO A 172 24.45 22.28 -60.68
CA PRO A 172 23.16 22.14 -61.34
C PRO A 172 23.17 21.19 -62.55
N GLN A 173 24.33 20.78 -63.06
CA GLN A 173 24.42 19.91 -64.24
C GLN A 173 24.06 18.44 -63.97
N ASP A 174 24.19 17.97 -62.73
CA ASP A 174 23.96 16.55 -62.38
C ASP A 174 22.46 16.20 -62.34
N GLU A 175 21.58 17.18 -62.08
CA GLU A 175 20.13 16.96 -62.05
C GLU A 175 19.50 16.92 -63.46
N GLU A 176 20.11 17.54 -64.47
CA GLU A 176 19.59 17.50 -65.85
C GLU A 176 19.83 16.14 -66.54
N GLU A 177 20.96 15.48 -66.30
CA GLU A 177 21.23 14.14 -66.87
C GLU A 177 20.29 13.07 -66.28
N GLU A 178 19.97 13.14 -64.98
CA GLU A 178 19.07 12.17 -64.35
C GLU A 178 17.62 12.36 -64.83
N HIS A 179 17.20 13.59 -65.11
CA HIS A 179 15.86 13.89 -65.63
C HIS A 179 15.68 13.57 -67.13
N GLU A 180 16.75 13.46 -67.91
CA GLU A 180 16.69 12.98 -69.30
C GLU A 180 16.61 11.45 -69.39
N MET A 181 17.24 10.71 -68.47
CA MET A 181 17.20 9.24 -68.42
C MET A 181 15.77 8.69 -68.32
N TRP A 182 14.88 9.36 -67.60
CA TRP A 182 13.49 8.91 -67.39
C TRP A 182 12.51 9.38 -68.47
N ARG A 183 12.94 10.23 -69.41
CA ARG A 183 12.02 10.84 -70.39
C ARG A 183 11.90 10.06 -71.70
N ASN A 184 12.79 9.11 -72.01
CA ASN A 184 12.78 8.46 -73.32
C ASN A 184 13.00 6.93 -73.27
N PRO A 185 11.96 6.12 -72.98
CA PRO A 185 12.08 4.68 -72.95
C PRO A 185 11.79 4.10 -74.34
N THR A 186 12.79 4.07 -75.23
CA THR A 186 12.95 3.02 -76.28
C THR A 186 14.07 3.40 -77.25
N THR A 187 15.23 2.77 -77.12
CA THR A 187 15.98 2.16 -78.24
C THR A 187 17.00 1.17 -77.66
N VAL A 188 16.54 -0.04 -77.34
CA VAL A 188 17.43 -1.21 -77.41
C VAL A 188 16.86 -2.11 -78.48
N GLU A 189 17.31 -1.82 -79.69
CA GLU A 189 17.21 -2.67 -80.87
C GLU A 189 17.94 -3.98 -80.55
N VAL A 190 17.19 -5.05 -80.29
CA VAL A 190 17.74 -6.40 -80.20
C VAL A 190 17.66 -7.01 -81.60
N ASP A 191 18.75 -6.85 -82.35
CA ASP A 191 19.01 -7.59 -83.58
C ASP A 191 20.06 -8.69 -83.34
N ARG A 192 19.91 -9.78 -84.12
CA ARG A 192 20.59 -11.09 -84.16
C ARG A 192 20.10 -12.19 -83.23
N ALA A 193 20.13 -13.47 -83.61
CA ALA A 193 20.24 -14.19 -84.89
C ALA A 193 20.28 -15.69 -84.53
N HIS A 194 19.70 -16.52 -85.40
CA HIS A 194 19.71 -18.00 -85.46
C HIS A 194 18.76 -18.77 -84.54
#